data_AF-A0A955DTZ0-F1
#
_entry.id   AF-A0A955DTZ0-F1
#
_cell.length_a   1.000
_cell.length_b   1.000
_cell.length_c   1.000
_cell.angle_alpha   90.00
_cell.angle_beta   90.00
_cell.angle_gamma   90.00
#
_symmetry.space_group_name_H-M   'P 1'
#
loop_
_entity.id
_entity.type
_entity.pdbx_description
1 polymer ?
#
loop_
_entity_poly.entity_id
_entity_poly.type
_entity_poly.pdbx_seq_one_letter_code
_entity_poly.pdbx_strand_id
1 'polypeptide(L)'
;MGDLKRWHVILFVVALGAVAFGGYWFLSRGSDTHVPNRVVMVDVATGELFAFKTGKRRSVIPPEINPETRTKTLIPVTELEDGGWKISNQFRDALKRVSEPVNPEYVDAETGAVTPSNGSPKSAELASSS
;
A
#
# COMPACT_ATOMS: atom_id res chain seq x y z
N MET A 1 -54.40 16.54 -19.29
CA MET A 1 -53.23 15.65 -19.35
C MET A 1 -52.10 16.47 -19.95
N GLY A 2 -51.05 16.72 -19.15
CA GLY A 2 -50.08 17.78 -19.41
C GLY A 2 -49.29 17.57 -20.70
N ASP A 3 -49.30 18.59 -21.54
CA ASP A 3 -48.55 18.66 -22.78
C ASP A 3 -47.05 18.70 -22.42
N LEU A 4 -46.38 17.55 -22.47
CA LEU A 4 -44.94 17.46 -22.26
C LEU A 4 -44.27 18.24 -23.39
N LYS A 5 -43.96 19.51 -23.12
CA LYS A 5 -43.27 20.40 -24.07
C LYS A 5 -42.05 19.66 -24.62
N ARG A 6 -41.99 19.51 -25.95
CA ARG A 6 -40.94 18.80 -26.71
C ARG A 6 -39.51 19.11 -26.23
N TRP A 7 -39.30 20.32 -25.69
CA TRP A 7 -38.05 20.76 -25.09
C TRP A 7 -37.59 19.91 -23.87
N HIS A 8 -38.51 19.43 -23.03
CA HIS A 8 -38.16 18.57 -21.89
C HIS A 8 -37.63 17.21 -22.33
N VAL A 9 -38.11 16.70 -23.47
CA VAL A 9 -37.59 15.46 -24.05
C VAL A 9 -36.13 15.67 -24.49
N ILE A 10 -35.82 16.83 -25.10
CA ILE A 10 -34.45 17.18 -25.49
C ILE A 10 -33.54 17.27 -24.27
N LEU A 11 -33.99 17.93 -23.20
CA LEU A 11 -33.22 17.99 -21.95
C LEU A 11 -32.93 16.60 -21.38
N PHE A 12 -33.92 15.71 -21.38
CA PHE A 12 -33.76 14.35 -20.86
C PHE A 12 -32.70 13.57 -21.63
N VAL A 13 -32.70 13.69 -22.96
CA VAL A 13 -31.70 13.04 -23.82
C VAL A 13 -30.31 13.61 -23.58
N VAL A 14 -30.17 14.93 -23.44
CA VAL A 14 -28.88 15.58 -23.14
C VAL A 14 -28.37 15.17 -21.75
N ALA A 15 -29.24 15.12 -20.75
CA ALA A 15 -28.87 14.70 -19.40
C ALA A 15 -28.42 13.22 -19.38
N LEU A 16 -29.15 12.33 -20.05
CA LEU A 16 -28.77 10.92 -20.21
C LEU A 16 -27.42 10.80 -20.94
N GLY A 17 -27.22 11.57 -22.01
CA GLY A 17 -25.96 11.60 -22.75
C GLY A 17 -24.79 12.07 -21.89
N ALA A 18 -24.98 13.13 -21.10
CA ALA A 18 -23.95 13.65 -20.19
C ALA A 18 -23.60 12.66 -19.08
N VAL A 19 -24.59 11.96 -18.52
CA VAL A 19 -24.37 10.91 -17.50
C VAL A 19 -23.66 9.70 -18.12
N ALA A 20 -24.09 9.24 -19.30
CA ALA A 20 -23.45 8.12 -19.98
C ALA A 20 -22.01 8.46 -20.40
N PHE A 21 -21.78 9.66 -20.91
CA PHE A 21 -20.46 10.14 -21.29
C PHE A 21 -19.57 10.34 -20.06
N GLY A 22 -20.08 10.95 -18.98
CA GLY A 22 -19.35 11.13 -17.73
C GLY A 22 -19.00 9.80 -17.08
N GLY A 23 -19.94 8.85 -17.05
CA GLY A 23 -19.71 7.49 -16.55
C GLY A 23 -18.68 6.73 -17.40
N TYR A 24 -18.80 6.80 -18.73
CA TYR A 24 -17.81 6.22 -19.64
C TYR A 24 -16.43 6.83 -19.46
N TRP A 25 -16.34 8.16 -19.35
CA TRP A 25 -15.08 8.88 -19.15
C TRP A 25 -14.44 8.58 -17.80
N PHE A 26 -15.25 8.49 -16.74
CA PHE A 26 -14.77 8.14 -15.40
C PHE A 26 -14.28 6.69 -15.32
N LEU A 27 -14.99 5.76 -15.95
CA LEU A 27 -14.57 4.35 -16.03
C LEU A 27 -13.37 4.15 -16.97
N SER A 28 -13.27 4.93 -18.05
CA SER A 28 -12.15 4.85 -19.00
C SER A 28 -10.89 5.52 -18.48
N ARG A 29 -11.01 6.52 -17.58
CA ARG A 29 -9.92 6.98 -16.72
C ARG A 29 -9.75 6.07 -15.51
N GLY A 30 -9.86 4.76 -15.73
CA GLY A 30 -9.50 3.75 -14.76
C GLY A 30 -8.18 4.16 -14.12
N SER A 31 -8.25 4.43 -12.82
CA SER A 31 -7.09 4.82 -12.04
C SER A 31 -6.03 3.76 -12.28
N ASP A 32 -4.97 4.12 -13.00
CA ASP A 32 -3.67 3.46 -12.90
C ASP A 32 -3.19 3.69 -11.47
N THR A 33 -3.85 3.02 -10.52
CA THR A 33 -3.32 2.82 -9.20
C THR A 33 -2.11 1.94 -9.47
N HIS A 34 -0.99 2.60 -9.69
CA HIS A 34 0.32 2.00 -9.85
C HIS A 34 0.64 1.36 -8.50
N VAL A 35 0.00 0.22 -8.21
CA VAL A 35 0.31 -0.58 -7.04
C VAL A 35 1.76 -1.00 -7.29
N PRO A 36 2.72 -0.47 -6.53
CA PRO A 36 4.11 -0.77 -6.79
C PRO A 36 4.25 -2.29 -6.71
N ASN A 37 4.80 -2.90 -7.77
CA ASN A 37 5.15 -4.33 -7.81
C ASN A 37 6.27 -4.69 -6.81
N ARG A 38 6.58 -3.76 -5.89
CA ARG A 38 7.57 -3.86 -4.81
C ARG A 38 6.88 -3.46 -3.50
N VAL A 39 6.98 -4.32 -2.50
CA VAL A 39 6.66 -3.99 -1.11
C VAL A 39 7.98 -3.85 -0.38
N VAL A 40 8.22 -2.69 0.22
CA VAL A 40 9.37 -2.47 1.08
C VAL A 40 8.96 -2.83 2.51
N MET A 41 9.80 -3.60 3.17
CA MET A 41 9.64 -4.01 4.55
C MET A 41 10.88 -3.61 5.34
N VAL A 42 10.70 -3.30 6.61
CA VAL A 42 11.79 -3.08 7.55
C VAL A 42 11.87 -4.27 8.50
N ASP A 43 13.07 -4.72 8.79
CA ASP A 43 13.35 -5.58 9.94
C ASP A 43 13.41 -4.72 11.20
N VAL A 44 12.47 -4.92 12.11
CA VAL A 44 12.35 -4.11 13.34
C VAL A 44 13.47 -4.34 14.35
N ALA A 45 14.25 -5.42 14.22
CA ALA A 45 15.36 -5.72 15.11
C ALA A 45 16.65 -5.03 14.64
N THR A 46 16.93 -5.08 13.34
CA THR A 46 18.19 -4.62 12.73
C THR A 46 18.07 -3.27 12.02
N GLY A 47 16.85 -2.81 11.78
CA GLY A 47 16.56 -1.59 11.01
C GLY A 47 16.79 -1.74 9.51
N GLU A 48 17.06 -2.95 9.00
CA GLU A 48 17.35 -3.15 7.59
C GLU A 48 16.09 -3.13 6.73
N LEU A 49 16.14 -2.39 5.62
CA LEU A 49 15.11 -2.37 4.59
C LEU A 49 15.32 -3.48 3.57
N PHE A 50 14.23 -4.19 3.28
CA PHE A 50 14.12 -5.21 2.27
C PHE A 50 13.01 -4.87 1.28
N ALA A 51 13.32 -4.86 -0.01
CA ALA A 51 12.34 -4.73 -1.07
C ALA A 51 12.00 -6.11 -1.64
N PHE A 52 10.75 -6.50 -1.49
CA PHE A 52 10.20 -7.74 -2.02
C PHE A 52 9.40 -7.48 -3.28
N LYS A 53 9.62 -8.30 -4.31
CA LYS A 53 8.79 -8.26 -5.53
C LYS A 53 7.46 -8.94 -5.23
N THR A 54 6.42 -8.16 -5.04
CA THR A 54 5.05 -8.63 -4.94
C THR A 54 4.61 -9.03 -6.34
N GLY A 55 4.79 -10.31 -6.70
CA GLY A 55 4.28 -10.86 -7.95
C GLY A 55 2.74 -10.90 -7.98
N LYS A 56 2.13 -11.99 -8.45
CA LYS A 56 0.66 -12.15 -8.49
C LYS A 56 -0.02 -12.18 -7.11
N ARG A 57 0.73 -12.30 -6.01
CA ARG A 57 0.18 -12.37 -4.64
C ARG A 57 0.06 -10.96 -4.06
N ARG A 58 -1.13 -10.39 -4.16
CA ARG A 58 -1.49 -9.04 -3.69
C ARG A 58 -1.55 -8.86 -2.17
N SER A 59 -1.35 -9.93 -1.40
CA SER A 59 -1.54 -9.92 0.05
C SER A 59 -0.29 -10.46 0.72
N VAL A 60 0.39 -9.57 1.43
CA VAL A 60 1.43 -9.91 2.39
C VAL A 60 0.77 -9.83 3.77
N ILE A 61 0.92 -10.89 4.58
CA ILE A 61 0.36 -10.95 5.93
C ILE A 61 1.50 -10.65 6.91
N PRO A 62 1.67 -9.41 7.37
CA PRO A 62 2.68 -9.10 8.38
C PRO A 62 2.26 -9.59 9.77
N PRO A 63 3.22 -9.90 10.66
CA PRO A 63 4.67 -9.86 10.43
C PRO A 63 5.16 -11.06 9.61
N GLU A 64 6.06 -10.78 8.66
CA GLU A 64 6.62 -11.79 7.76
C GLU A 64 8.00 -12.26 8.25
N ILE A 65 8.42 -13.43 7.77
CA ILE A 65 9.69 -14.06 8.18
C ILE A 65 10.83 -13.40 7.40
N ASN A 66 11.80 -12.84 8.13
CA ASN A 66 13.03 -12.34 7.54
C ASN A 66 13.81 -13.52 6.91
N PRO A 67 14.19 -13.44 5.61
CA PRO A 67 14.91 -14.52 4.94
C PRO A 67 16.32 -14.79 5.52
N GLU A 68 16.95 -13.77 6.13
CA GLU A 68 18.28 -13.87 6.72
C GLU A 68 18.24 -14.42 8.14
N THR A 69 17.38 -13.86 9.01
CA THR A 69 17.32 -14.24 10.43
C THR A 69 16.32 -15.38 10.70
N ARG A 70 15.43 -15.69 9.76
CA ARG A 70 14.31 -16.65 9.89
C ARG A 70 13.34 -16.32 11.04
N THR A 71 13.33 -15.09 11.52
CA THR A 71 12.42 -14.62 12.57
C THR A 71 11.33 -13.71 12.00
N LYS A 72 10.15 -13.67 12.65
CA LYS A 72 9.03 -12.83 12.21
C LYS A 72 9.24 -11.39 12.65
N THR A 73 10.06 -10.65 11.93
CA THR A 73 10.44 -9.27 12.27
C THR A 73 10.19 -8.28 11.13
N LEU A 74 9.76 -8.76 9.95
CA LEU A 74 9.51 -7.90 8.80
C LEU A 74 8.15 -7.23 8.88
N ILE A 75 8.15 -5.90 8.79
CA ILE A 75 6.95 -5.08 8.75
C ILE A 75 6.96 -4.17 7.52
N PRO A 76 5.87 -4.09 6.76
CA PRO A 76 5.78 -3.23 5.59
C PRO A 76 5.87 -1.75 5.95
N VAL A 77 6.67 -1.03 5.17
CA VAL A 77 6.87 0.42 5.28
C VAL A 77 6.49 1.10 3.98
N THR A 78 6.03 2.33 4.10
CA THR A 78 5.73 3.22 2.99
C THR A 78 6.74 4.36 2.99
N GLU A 79 7.22 4.70 1.79
CA GLU A 79 8.05 5.88 1.57
C GLU A 79 7.15 7.13 1.64
N LEU A 80 7.55 8.09 2.47
CA LEU A 80 6.92 9.41 2.59
C LEU A 80 7.44 10.32 1.48
N GLU A 81 6.69 11.38 1.16
CA GLU A 81 7.08 12.36 0.15
C GLU A 81 8.44 13.04 0.46
N ASP A 82 8.79 13.12 1.74
CA ASP A 82 10.07 13.67 2.23
C ASP A 82 11.25 12.69 2.13
N GLY A 83 11.05 11.50 1.57
CA GLY A 83 12.06 10.43 1.49
C GLY A 83 12.27 9.64 2.80
N GLY A 84 11.45 9.92 3.83
CA GLY A 84 11.42 9.16 5.07
C GLY A 84 10.63 7.85 4.95
N TRP A 85 10.87 6.89 5.84
CA TRP A 85 10.12 5.63 5.88
C TRP A 85 9.14 5.63 7.04
N LYS A 86 7.94 5.09 6.81
CA LYS A 86 6.91 5.00 7.84
C LYS A 86 6.13 3.70 7.78
N ILE A 87 5.91 3.09 8.94
CA ILE A 87 4.98 1.98 9.13
C ILE A 87 3.55 2.54 9.12
N SER A 88 2.74 2.03 8.19
CA SER A 88 1.33 2.42 8.10
C SER A 88 0.58 2.05 9.39
N ASN A 89 -0.36 2.90 9.83
CA ASN A 89 -1.10 2.69 11.08
C ASN A 89 -1.76 1.31 11.19
N GLN A 90 -2.25 0.77 10.07
CA GLN A 90 -2.85 -0.57 9.97
C GLN A 90 -1.90 -1.72 10.36
N PHE A 91 -0.59 -1.49 10.32
CA PHE A 91 0.43 -2.48 10.64
C PHE A 91 1.12 -2.24 11.98
N ARG A 92 0.73 -1.20 12.72
CA ARG A 92 1.29 -0.94 14.06
C ARG A 92 0.99 -2.04 15.05
N ASP A 93 -0.18 -2.68 14.97
CA ASP A 93 -0.47 -3.85 15.81
C ASP A 93 0.38 -5.07 15.45
N ALA A 94 0.98 -5.12 14.25
CA ALA A 94 1.93 -6.17 13.89
C ALA A 94 3.25 -6.03 14.69
N LEU A 95 3.63 -4.82 15.14
CA LEU A 95 4.78 -4.60 16.02
C LEU A 95 4.62 -5.29 17.39
N LYS A 96 3.40 -5.61 17.81
CA LYS A 96 3.16 -6.37 19.05
C LYS A 96 3.27 -7.89 18.83
N ARG A 97 3.33 -8.33 17.58
CA ARG A 97 3.29 -9.74 17.17
C ARG A 97 4.64 -10.23 16.59
N VAL A 98 5.64 -9.35 16.53
CA VAL A 98 6.99 -9.74 16.10
C VAL A 98 7.65 -10.64 17.13
N SER A 99 8.53 -11.52 16.66
CA SER A 99 9.23 -12.48 17.53
C SER A 99 10.38 -11.86 18.33
N GLU A 100 10.87 -10.70 17.89
CA GLU A 100 12.00 -9.99 18.50
C GLU A 100 11.56 -8.60 18.98
N PRO A 101 12.20 -8.04 20.02
CA PRO A 101 11.91 -6.69 20.48
C PRO A 101 12.19 -5.66 19.37
N VAL A 102 11.27 -4.72 19.21
CA VAL A 102 11.44 -3.58 18.31
C VAL A 102 12.58 -2.71 18.82
N ASN A 103 13.56 -2.41 17.97
CA ASN A 103 14.65 -1.53 18.32
C ASN A 103 14.23 -0.06 18.12
N PRO A 104 14.11 0.74 19.21
CA PRO A 104 13.66 2.13 19.14
C PRO A 104 14.64 3.07 18.41
N GLU A 105 15.90 2.66 18.21
CA GLU A 105 16.87 3.42 17.42
C GLU A 105 16.48 3.50 15.94
N TYR A 106 15.86 2.44 15.42
CA TYR A 106 15.48 2.32 14.02
C TYR A 106 13.99 2.48 13.79
N VAL A 107 13.16 2.13 14.77
CA VAL A 107 11.70 2.13 14.63
C VAL A 107 11.06 2.75 15.86
N ASP A 108 10.42 3.89 15.67
CA ASP A 108 9.55 4.48 16.68
C ASP A 108 8.19 3.77 16.65
N ALA A 109 7.91 2.97 17.67
CA ALA A 109 6.66 2.21 17.77
C ALA A 109 5.41 3.08 17.98
N GLU A 110 5.56 4.32 18.47
CA GLU A 110 4.45 5.25 18.71
C GLU A 110 4.06 6.01 17.45
N THR A 111 5.06 6.52 16.72
CA THR A 111 4.85 7.32 15.49
C THR A 111 4.87 6.47 14.22
N GLY A 112 5.44 5.26 14.29
CA GLY A 112 5.70 4.40 13.14
C GLY A 112 6.82 4.93 12.24
N ALA A 113 7.57 5.95 12.67
CA ALA A 113 8.71 6.46 11.92
C ALA A 113 9.83 5.42 11.88
N VAL A 114 10.46 5.28 10.73
CA VAL A 114 11.54 4.32 10.50
C VAL A 114 12.78 5.05 10.01
N THR A 115 13.86 4.88 10.75
CA THR A 115 15.21 5.30 10.40
C THR A 115 15.98 4.04 10.00
N PRO A 116 16.11 3.76 8.69
CA PRO A 116 16.71 2.52 8.25
C PRO A 116 18.22 2.53 8.51
N SER A 117 18.76 1.37 8.90
CA SER A 117 20.21 1.19 9.09
C SER A 117 20.95 1.17 7.75
N ASN A 118 20.26 0.80 6.67
CA ASN A 118 20.73 0.87 5.29
C ASN A 118 20.06 2.00 4.51
N GLY A 119 20.85 2.81 3.80
CA GLY A 119 20.34 3.94 3.01
C GLY A 119 19.42 3.56 1.83
N SER A 120 19.36 2.28 1.44
CA SER A 120 18.49 1.80 0.35
C SER A 120 18.02 0.36 0.59
N PRO A 121 16.78 0.00 0.21
CA PRO A 121 16.26 -1.35 0.39
C PRO A 121 17.06 -2.42 -0.36
N LYS A 122 17.46 -3.49 0.34
CA LYS A 122 18.06 -4.69 -0.28
C LYS A 122 16.98 -5.47 -1.04
N SER A 123 17.26 -5.93 -2.24
CA SER A 123 16.32 -6.80 -2.97
C SER A 123 16.30 -8.19 -2.34
N ALA A 124 15.14 -8.67 -1.93
CA ALA A 124 14.96 -10.00 -1.38
C ALA A 124 13.76 -10.72 -2.00
N GLU A 125 13.82 -12.05 -2.05
CA GLU A 125 12.68 -12.88 -2.44
C GLU A 125 11.92 -13.33 -1.18
N LEU A 126 10.59 -13.27 -1.25
CA LEU A 126 9.75 -13.79 -0.18
C LEU A 126 9.97 -15.30 -0.10
N ALA A 127 10.43 -15.78 1.06
CA ALA A 127 10.49 -17.21 1.34
C ALA A 127 9.05 -17.74 1.27
N SER A 128 8.73 -18.49 0.22
CA SER A 128 7.42 -19.12 0.08
C SER A 128 7.25 -20.11 1.22
N SER A 129 6.40 -19.78 2.20
CA SER A 129 5.91 -20.77 3.16
C SER A 129 5.24 -21.89 2.36
N SER A 130 5.93 -23.02 2.26
CA SER A 130 5.42 -24.27 1.69
C SER A 130 4.76 -25.07 2.79
#